data_AF-A0A938NK04-F1
#
_entry.id   AF-A0A938NK04-F1
#
_cell.length_a   1.000
_cell.length_b   1.000
_cell.length_c   1.000
_cell.angle_alpha   90.00
_cell.angle_beta   90.00
_cell.angle_gamma   90.00
#
_symmetry.space_group_name_H-M   'P 1'
#
loop_
_entity.id
_entity.type
_entity.pdbx_description
1 polymer ?
#
loop_
_entity_poly.entity_id
_entity_poly.type
_entity_poly.pdbx_seq_one_letter_code
_entity_poly.pdbx_strand_id
1 'polypeptide(L)' 'QNAAYAEQQMKDIKSGARANGQSAAMKGVMHLVSDAEIKALAEYLAKLK' A
#
# COMPACT_ATOMS: atom_id res chain seq x y z
N GLN A 1 8.38 -6.80 -8.17
CA GLN A 1 7.86 -5.41 -8.25
C GLN A 1 8.80 -4.49 -7.45
N ASN A 2 8.83 -3.16 -7.65
CA ASN A 2 9.71 -2.28 -6.84
C ASN A 2 9.08 -1.99 -5.45
N ALA A 3 9.83 -2.22 -4.37
CA ALA A 3 9.37 -2.02 -2.99
C ALA A 3 8.96 -0.57 -2.70
N ALA A 4 9.78 0.40 -3.08
CA ALA A 4 9.49 1.82 -2.84
C ALA A 4 8.22 2.27 -3.57
N TYR A 5 7.97 1.73 -4.76
CA TYR A 5 6.72 1.97 -5.47
C TYR A 5 5.52 1.38 -4.72
N ALA A 6 5.58 0.12 -4.29
CA ALA A 6 4.49 -0.51 -3.54
C ALA A 6 4.20 0.21 -2.22
N GLU A 7 5.24 0.64 -1.51
CA GLU A 7 5.13 1.43 -0.28
C GLU A 7 4.39 2.75 -0.54
N GLN A 8 4.81 3.50 -1.56
CA GLN A 8 4.17 4.76 -1.92
C GLN A 8 2.70 4.56 -2.30
N GLN A 9 2.39 3.53 -3.09
CA GLN A 9 1.01 3.24 -3.47
C GLN A 9 0.13 2.93 -2.26
N MET A 10 0.62 2.17 -1.28
CA MET A 10 -0.15 1.90 -0.06
C MET A 10 -0.37 3.16 0.78
N LYS A 11 0.64 4.05 0.87
CA LYS A 11 0.49 5.36 1.54
C LYS A 11 -0.53 6.25 0.84
N ASP A 12 -0.49 6.32 -0.48
CA ASP A 12 -1.42 7.13 -1.27
C ASP A 12 -2.86 6.62 -1.15
N ILE A 13 -3.05 5.30 -1.06
CA ILE A 13 -4.37 4.70 -0.82
C ILE A 13 -4.86 5.00 0.60
N LYS A 14 -3.98 4.88 1.60
CA LYS A 14 -4.28 5.18 3.01
C LYS A 14 -4.67 6.65 3.22
N SER A 15 -3.92 7.57 2.61
CA SER A 15 -4.22 9.02 2.65
C SER A 15 -5.41 9.42 1.79
N GLY A 16 -5.75 8.60 0.79
CA GLY A 16 -6.76 8.90 -0.21
C GLY A 16 -6.26 9.73 -1.40
N ALA A 17 -4.95 10.05 -1.46
CA ALA A 17 -4.33 10.65 -2.64
C ALA A 17 -4.51 9.78 -3.90
N ARG A 18 -4.58 8.45 -3.73
CA ARG A 18 -4.95 7.50 -4.79
C ARG A 18 -6.40 7.05 -4.66
N ALA A 19 -7.25 7.52 -5.58
CA ALA A 19 -8.69 7.26 -5.60
C ALA A 19 -9.19 6.64 -6.93
N ASN A 20 -8.38 5.77 -7.56
CA ASN A 20 -8.71 5.13 -8.84
C ASN A 20 -8.86 3.60 -8.74
N GLY A 21 -9.58 3.02 -9.71
CA GLY A 21 -9.76 1.57 -9.82
C GLY A 21 -10.29 0.95 -8.52
N GLN A 22 -9.60 -0.08 -8.03
CA GLN A 22 -9.97 -0.80 -6.80
C GLN A 22 -9.37 -0.19 -5.52
N SER A 23 -8.83 1.03 -5.57
CA SER A 23 -8.24 1.66 -4.38
C SER A 23 -9.26 1.95 -3.28
N ALA A 24 -10.54 2.13 -3.62
CA ALA A 24 -11.62 2.34 -2.64
C ALA A 24 -11.79 1.15 -1.70
N ALA A 25 -11.74 -0.09 -2.22
CA ALA A 25 -11.82 -1.30 -1.41
C ALA A 25 -10.60 -1.43 -0.47
N MET A 26 -9.40 -1.14 -0.98
CA MET A 26 -8.17 -1.19 -0.19
C MET A 26 -8.14 -0.09 0.89
N LYS A 27 -8.58 1.13 0.57
CA LYS A 27 -8.65 2.25 1.52
C LYS A 27 -9.46 1.91 2.77
N GLY A 28 -10.55 1.16 2.62
CA GLY A 28 -11.40 0.72 3.73
C GLY A 28 -10.65 -0.09 4.80
N VAL A 29 -9.59 -0.80 4.44
CA VAL A 29 -8.80 -1.62 5.37
C VAL A 29 -7.45 -1.00 5.75
N MET A 30 -6.95 0.00 5.01
CA MET A 30 -5.63 0.61 5.25
C MET A 30 -5.51 1.36 6.59
N HIS A 31 -6.63 1.69 7.25
CA HIS A 31 -6.62 2.27 8.59
C HIS A 31 -6.12 1.29 9.67
N LEU A 32 -6.19 -0.02 9.39
CA LEU A 32 -5.69 -1.08 10.26
C LEU A 32 -4.20 -1.37 10.07
N VAL A 33 -3.56 -0.76 9.07
CA VAL A 33 -2.17 -1.04 8.68
C VAL A 33 -1.29 0.12 9.11
N SER A 34 -0.36 -0.13 10.02
CA SER A 34 0.64 0.84 10.46
C SER A 34 1.70 1.12 9.38
N ASP A 35 2.45 2.21 9.52
CA ASP A 35 3.48 2.57 8.54
C ASP A 35 4.65 1.56 8.52
N ALA A 36 4.92 0.92 9.66
CA ALA A 36 5.90 -0.17 9.74
C ALA A 36 5.43 -1.41 8.96
N GLU A 37 4.15 -1.76 9.07
CA GLU A 37 3.55 -2.88 8.31
C GLU A 37 3.49 -2.56 6.81
N ILE A 38 3.18 -1.32 6.42
CA ILE A 38 3.23 -0.88 5.02
C ILE A 38 4.62 -1.15 4.42
N LYS A 39 5.68 -0.80 5.15
CA LYS A 39 7.05 -1.06 4.70
C LYS A 39 7.35 -2.56 4.58
N ALA A 40 6.96 -3.35 5.59
CA ALA A 40 7.15 -4.80 5.57
C ALA A 40 6.40 -5.48 4.40
N LEU A 41 5.14 -5.07 4.16
CA LEU A 41 4.34 -5.52 3.03
C LEU A 41 4.98 -5.15 1.69
N ALA A 42 5.50 -3.93 1.57
CA ALA A 42 6.17 -3.47 0.35
C ALA A 42 7.43 -4.30 0.04
N GLU A 43 8.25 -4.59 1.05
CA GLU A 43 9.42 -5.45 0.92
C GLU A 43 9.04 -6.89 0.56
N TYR A 44 7.96 -7.41 1.14
CA TYR A 44 7.44 -8.74 0.81
C TYR A 44 6.93 -8.81 -0.64
N LEU A 45 6.09 -7.86 -1.06
CA LEU A 45 5.57 -7.75 -2.43
C LEU A 45 6.68 -7.60 -3.47
N ALA A 46 7.79 -6.93 -3.11
CA ALA A 46 8.92 -6.79 -4.01
C ALA A 46 9.64 -8.12 -4.30
N LYS A 47 9.62 -9.05 -3.34
CA LYS A 47 10.26 -10.37 -3.42
C LYS A 47 9.36 -11.45 -4.04
N LEU A 48 8.06 -11.21 -4.12
CA LEU A 48 7.12 -12.11 -4.81
C LEU A 48 7.40 -12.09 -6.32
N LYS A 49 7.57 -13.29 -6.90
CA LYS A 49 7.74 -13.52 -8.34
C LYS A 49 6.40 -13.56 -9.05
#